data_AF-A0A6A4Z8Z9-F1
#
_entry.id   AF-A0A6A4Z8Z9-F1
#
_cell.length_a   1.000
_cell.length_b   1.000
_cell.length_c   1.000
_cell.angle_alpha   90.00
_cell.angle_beta   90.00
_cell.angle_gamma   90.00
#
_symmetry.space_group_name_H-M   'P 1'
#
loop_
_entity.id
_entity.type
_entity.pdbx_description
1 polymer ?
#
loop_
_entity_poly.entity_id
_entity_poly.type
_entity_poly.pdbx_seq_one_letter_code
_entity_poly.pdbx_strand_id
1 'polypeptide(L)'
;MKASLILASVATTSVLATRQAYSTLSADQQTDVAAQLAKWKTLYGPIAEANGHLPPQTESLNADGHSDDELQRFHNTLQDVDDAKRMNPDADFSAFNQFAL
;
A
#
# COMPACT_ATOMS: atom_id res chain seq x y z
N MET A 1 -49.48 -11.25 13.49
CA MET A 1 -48.42 -12.25 13.78
C MET A 1 -47.11 -11.48 13.91
N LYS A 2 -46.45 -11.51 15.07
CA LYS A 2 -45.17 -10.81 15.28
C LYS A 2 -44.04 -11.78 14.95
N ALA A 3 -43.30 -11.53 13.88
CA ALA A 3 -42.12 -12.30 13.52
C ALA A 3 -40.88 -11.69 14.21
N SER A 4 -40.21 -12.49 15.04
CA SER A 4 -38.94 -12.12 15.68
C SER A 4 -37.79 -12.55 14.78
N LEU A 5 -37.02 -11.59 14.27
CA LEU A 5 -35.78 -11.85 13.54
C LEU A 5 -34.63 -12.00 14.56
N ILE A 6 -33.95 -13.14 14.55
CA ILE A 6 -32.71 -13.35 15.30
C ILE A 6 -31.55 -12.95 14.38
N LEU A 7 -30.84 -11.87 14.71
CA LEU A 7 -29.57 -11.50 14.08
C LEU A 7 -28.46 -12.37 14.68
N ALA A 8 -27.90 -13.27 13.88
CA ALA A 8 -26.65 -13.96 14.21
C ALA A 8 -25.48 -13.05 13.81
N SER A 9 -24.74 -12.53 14.78
CA SER A 9 -23.51 -11.78 14.55
C SER A 9 -22.36 -12.74 14.26
N VAL A 10 -21.88 -12.76 13.01
CA VAL A 10 -20.63 -13.44 12.65
C VAL A 10 -19.47 -12.53 13.06
N ALA A 11 -18.68 -12.97 14.04
CA ALA A 11 -17.43 -12.29 14.39
C ALA A 11 -16.36 -12.69 13.37
N THR A 12 -15.96 -11.76 12.51
CA THR A 12 -14.80 -11.94 11.62
C THR A 12 -13.52 -11.70 12.40
N THR A 13 -12.74 -12.74 12.67
CA THR A 13 -11.39 -12.61 13.21
C THR A 13 -10.44 -12.18 12.09
N SER A 14 -9.98 -10.93 12.11
CA SER A 14 -8.94 -10.44 11.20
C SER A 14 -7.56 -10.88 11.69
N VAL A 15 -6.90 -11.77 10.94
CA VAL A 15 -5.47 -12.05 11.10
C VAL A 15 -4.71 -10.92 10.41
N LEU A 16 -3.95 -10.11 11.15
CA LEU A 16 -3.03 -9.15 10.56
C LEU A 16 -1.91 -9.94 9.87
N ALA A 17 -1.83 -9.88 8.54
CA ALA A 17 -0.74 -10.49 7.81
C ALA A 17 0.58 -9.79 8.19
N THR A 18 1.63 -10.57 8.47
CA THR A 18 2.96 -10.01 8.67
C THR A 18 3.46 -9.49 7.31
N ARG A 19 3.76 -8.19 7.24
CA ARG A 19 4.33 -7.58 6.03
C ARG A 19 5.63 -8.28 5.66
N GLN A 20 5.85 -8.43 4.36
CA GLN A 20 7.11 -8.95 3.85
C GLN A 20 8.03 -7.76 3.60
N ALA A 21 9.30 -7.90 3.96
CA ALA A 21 10.27 -6.84 3.67
C ALA A 21 10.58 -6.84 2.17
N TYR A 22 10.70 -5.66 1.57
CA TYR A 22 11.03 -5.47 0.16
C TYR A 22 12.34 -6.18 -0.22
N SER A 23 13.33 -6.15 0.67
CA SER A 23 14.62 -6.81 0.49
C SER A 23 14.56 -8.34 0.41
N THR A 24 13.44 -8.96 0.82
CA THR A 24 13.24 -10.41 0.77
C THR A 24 12.53 -10.88 -0.50
N LEU A 25 12.04 -9.95 -1.32
CA LEU A 25 11.39 -10.24 -2.59
C LEU A 25 12.39 -10.80 -3.62
N SER A 26 11.87 -11.54 -4.60
CA SER A 26 12.66 -11.89 -5.79
C SER A 26 12.98 -10.64 -6.63
N ALA A 27 14.01 -10.73 -7.48
CA ALA A 27 14.42 -9.62 -8.34
C ALA A 27 13.30 -9.11 -9.26
N ASP A 28 12.45 -10.01 -9.77
CA ASP A 28 11.31 -9.65 -10.61
C ASP A 28 10.26 -8.86 -9.81
N GLN A 29 9.96 -9.29 -8.58
CA GLN A 29 9.03 -8.60 -7.70
C GLN A 29 9.56 -7.23 -7.26
N GLN A 30 10.87 -7.13 -6.99
CA GLN A 30 11.51 -5.85 -6.69
C GLN A 30 11.40 -4.88 -7.87
N THR A 31 11.65 -5.38 -9.09
CA THR A 31 11.51 -4.61 -10.33
C THR A 31 10.08 -4.14 -10.54
N ASP A 32 9.08 -4.96 -10.26
CA ASP A 32 7.67 -4.59 -10.36
C ASP A 32 7.30 -3.48 -9.37
N VAL A 33 7.71 -3.60 -8.10
CA VAL A 33 7.48 -2.56 -7.08
C VAL A 33 8.14 -1.24 -7.49
N ALA A 34 9.40 -1.28 -7.98
CA ALA A 34 10.10 -0.08 -8.45
C ALA A 34 9.36 0.58 -9.63
N ALA A 35 8.90 -0.20 -10.60
CA ALA A 35 8.12 0.31 -11.73
C ALA A 35 6.79 0.95 -11.27
N GLN A 36 6.10 0.35 -10.31
CA GLN A 36 4.89 0.92 -9.73
C GLN A 36 5.18 2.21 -8.94
N LEU A 37 6.28 2.27 -8.18
CA LEU A 37 6.70 3.48 -7.46
C LEU A 37 7.06 4.61 -8.44
N ALA A 38 7.78 4.32 -9.53
CA ALA A 38 8.08 5.30 -10.57
C ALA A 38 6.81 5.88 -11.20
N LYS A 39 5.82 5.03 -11.48
CA LYS A 39 4.49 5.46 -11.93
C LYS A 39 3.78 6.31 -10.88
N TRP A 40 3.81 5.92 -9.61
CA TRP A 40 3.22 6.70 -8.53
C TRP A 40 3.86 8.09 -8.41
N LYS A 41 5.20 8.17 -8.41
CA LYS A 41 5.95 9.44 -8.37
C LYS A 41 5.57 10.35 -9.52
N THR A 42 5.35 9.79 -10.72
CA THR A 42 4.91 10.55 -11.90
C THR A 42 3.50 11.13 -11.75
N LEU A 43 2.55 10.34 -11.24
CA LEU A 43 1.14 10.72 -11.19
C LEU A 43 0.76 11.52 -9.94
N TYR A 44 1.37 11.21 -8.79
CA TYR A 44 0.97 11.72 -7.48
C TYR A 44 2.10 12.42 -6.74
N GLY A 45 3.36 12.21 -7.11
CA GLY A 45 4.52 12.85 -6.48
C GLY A 45 4.41 14.37 -6.39
N PRO A 46 4.10 15.10 -7.48
CA PRO A 46 3.94 16.56 -7.43
C PRO A 46 2.83 17.04 -6.49
N ILE A 47 1.72 16.30 -6.40
CA ILE A 47 0.58 16.65 -5.53
C ILE A 47 0.92 16.34 -4.08
N ALA A 48 1.56 15.18 -3.83
CA ALA A 48 2.03 14.79 -2.51
C ALA A 48 3.08 15.79 -1.98
N GLU A 49 4.00 16.24 -2.83
CA GLU A 49 5.00 17.25 -2.47
C GLU A 49 4.34 18.60 -2.12
N ALA A 50 3.46 19.09 -3.01
CA ALA A 50 2.77 20.37 -2.82
C ALA A 50 1.94 20.40 -1.52
N ASN A 51 1.41 19.26 -1.09
CA ASN A 51 0.62 19.12 0.14
C ASN A 51 1.45 18.67 1.36
N GLY A 52 2.77 18.50 1.23
CA GLY A 52 3.65 18.10 2.33
C GLY A 52 3.42 16.66 2.83
N HIS A 53 3.01 15.76 1.94
CA HIS A 53 2.78 14.35 2.24
C HIS A 53 4.00 13.47 2.00
N LEU A 54 5.01 13.95 1.29
CA LEU A 54 6.23 13.18 1.08
C LEU A 54 7.00 13.00 2.38
N PRO A 55 7.53 11.80 2.66
CA PRO A 55 8.44 11.60 3.77
C PRO A 55 9.74 12.39 3.55
N PRO A 56 10.45 12.76 4.63
CA PRO A 56 11.76 13.39 4.49
C PRO A 56 12.73 12.43 3.80
N GLN A 57 13.42 12.91 2.77
CA GLN A 57 14.43 12.11 2.08
C GLN A 57 15.70 12.03 2.93
N THR A 58 15.87 10.94 3.67
CA THR A 58 17.03 10.69 4.56
C THR A 58 18.14 9.88 3.91
N GLU A 59 17.87 9.29 2.74
CA GLU A 59 18.78 8.38 2.03
C GLU A 59 19.10 8.89 0.63
N SER A 60 20.20 8.39 0.06
CA SER A 60 20.58 8.66 -1.33
C SER A 60 19.69 7.87 -2.29
N LEU A 61 19.43 8.43 -3.47
CA LEU A 61 18.70 7.74 -4.53
C LEU A 61 19.63 6.79 -5.29
N ASN A 62 19.10 5.65 -5.70
CA ASN A 62 19.74 4.73 -6.63
C ASN A 62 19.67 5.26 -8.07
N ALA A 63 20.20 4.48 -9.04
CA ALA A 63 20.25 4.88 -10.44
C ALA A 63 18.85 5.09 -11.07
N ASP A 64 17.82 4.47 -10.51
CA ASP A 64 16.43 4.56 -10.96
C ASP A 64 15.65 5.68 -10.24
N GLY A 65 16.30 6.45 -9.36
CA GLY A 65 15.68 7.59 -8.68
C GLY A 65 14.83 7.23 -7.45
N HIS A 66 15.09 6.07 -6.85
CA HIS A 66 14.43 5.60 -5.62
C HIS A 66 15.44 5.43 -4.48
N SER A 67 15.05 5.70 -3.24
CA SER A 67 15.78 5.16 -2.08
C SER A 67 15.24 3.79 -1.66
N ASP A 68 16.02 3.06 -0.85
CA ASP A 68 15.59 1.79 -0.28
C ASP A 68 14.39 1.99 0.67
N ASP A 69 14.39 3.08 1.46
CA ASP A 69 13.23 3.46 2.29
C ASP A 69 11.95 3.70 1.45
N GLU A 70 12.05 4.42 0.33
CA GLU A 70 10.89 4.67 -0.54
C GLU A 70 10.32 3.37 -1.13
N LEU A 71 11.20 2.45 -1.57
CA LEU A 71 10.80 1.14 -2.08
C LEU A 71 10.12 0.29 -1.00
N GLN A 72 10.67 0.28 0.21
CA GLN A 72 10.09 -0.44 1.34
C GLN A 72 8.74 0.14 1.78
N ARG A 73 8.62 1.47 1.86
CA ARG A 73 7.36 2.18 2.20
C ARG A 73 6.28 1.92 1.18
N PHE A 74 6.59 2.06 -0.10
CA PHE A 74 5.62 1.82 -1.15
C PHE A 74 5.21 0.34 -1.23
N HIS A 75 6.16 -0.59 -1.07
CA HIS A 75 5.84 -2.02 -0.95
C HIS A 75 4.89 -2.30 0.21
N ASN A 76 5.14 -1.69 1.37
CA ASN A 76 4.26 -1.78 2.52
C ASN A 76 2.84 -1.32 2.17
N THR A 77 2.68 -0.17 1.50
CA THR A 77 1.37 0.33 1.07
C THR A 77 0.65 -0.63 0.11
N LEU A 78 1.37 -1.30 -0.81
CA LEU A 78 0.79 -2.31 -1.68
C LEU A 78 0.21 -3.49 -0.88
N GLN A 79 0.95 -3.96 0.14
CA GLN A 79 0.46 -5.03 1.02
C GLN A 79 -0.78 -4.59 1.82
N ASP A 80 -0.84 -3.35 2.29
CA ASP A 80 -2.02 -2.82 2.98
C ASP A 80 -3.25 -2.76 2.08
N VAL A 81 -3.05 -2.34 0.82
CA VAL A 81 -4.13 -2.28 -0.16
C VAL A 81 -4.67 -3.67 -0.46
N ASP A 82 -3.80 -4.67 -0.63
CA ASP A 82 -4.20 -6.05 -0.86
C ASP A 82 -4.94 -6.65 0.34
N ASP A 83 -4.48 -6.33 1.56
CA ASP A 83 -5.16 -6.74 2.79
C ASP A 83 -6.52 -6.07 2.94
N ALA A 84 -6.61 -4.76 2.68
CA ALA A 84 -7.85 -4.01 2.75
C ALA A 84 -8.89 -4.54 1.75
N LYS A 85 -8.49 -4.83 0.50
CA LYS A 85 -9.34 -5.46 -0.52
C LYS A 85 -9.88 -6.81 -0.07
N ARG A 86 -9.02 -7.65 0.52
CA ARG A 86 -9.42 -8.99 0.98
C ARG A 86 -10.44 -8.93 2.12
N MET A 87 -10.28 -7.97 3.02
CA MET A 87 -11.18 -7.78 4.17
C MET A 87 -12.49 -7.08 3.81
N ASN A 88 -12.50 -6.27 2.74
CA ASN A 88 -13.63 -5.44 2.36
C ASN A 88 -13.93 -5.60 0.85
N PRO A 89 -14.50 -6.74 0.42
CA PRO A 89 -14.65 -7.06 -1.00
C PRO A 89 -15.59 -6.12 -1.77
N ASP A 90 -16.46 -5.39 -1.07
CA ASP A 90 -17.39 -4.42 -1.66
C ASP A 90 -16.81 -3.00 -1.77
N ALA A 91 -15.54 -2.79 -1.38
CA ALA A 91 -14.85 -1.51 -1.43
C ALA A 91 -13.63 -1.56 -2.35
N ASP A 92 -13.33 -0.43 -2.99
CA ASP A 92 -12.15 -0.28 -3.85
C ASP A 92 -11.02 0.43 -3.12
N PHE A 93 -9.81 -0.13 -3.20
CA PHE A 93 -8.61 0.41 -2.57
C PHE A 93 -7.49 0.47 -3.60
N SER A 94 -6.69 1.52 -3.55
CA SER A 94 -5.60 1.72 -4.49
C SER A 94 -4.44 2.46 -3.84
N ALA A 95 -3.22 2.02 -4.14
CA ALA A 95 -1.99 2.74 -3.79
C ALA A 95 -1.76 3.97 -4.70
N PHE A 96 -2.56 4.15 -5.75
CA PHE A 96 -2.45 5.31 -6.64
C PHE A 96 -3.27 6.49 -6.10
N ASN A 97 -2.76 7.08 -5.03
CA ASN A 97 -3.28 8.29 -4.40
C ASN A 97 -2.13 9.09 -3.74
N GLN A 98 -2.35 10.34 -3.33
CA GLN A 98 -1.30 11.23 -2.83
C GLN A 98 -0.63 10.84 -1.49
N PHE A 99 -1.10 9.80 -0.80
CA PHE A 99 -0.65 9.41 0.54
C PHE A 99 0.13 8.08 0.57
N ALA A 100 0.48 7.52 -0.59
CA ALA A 100 0.95 6.14 -0.66
C ALA A 100 2.45 5.93 -0.40
N LEU A 101 3.22 7.01 -0.26
CA LEU A 101 4.66 6.99 0.03
C LEU A 101 4.91 7.57 1.42
#